data_AF-A0A424MKB1-F1
#
_entry.id   AF-A0A424MKB1-F1
#
_cell.length_a   1.000
_cell.length_b   1.000
_cell.length_c   1.000
_cell.angle_alpha   90.00
_cell.angle_beta   90.00
_cell.angle_gamma   90.00
#
_symmetry.space_group_name_H-M   'P 1'
#
loop_
_entity.id
_entity.type
_entity.pdbx_description
1 polymer ?
#
loop_
_entity_poly.entity_id
_entity_poly.type
_entity_poly.pdbx_seq_one_letter_code
_entity_poly.pdbx_strand_id
1 'polypeptide(L)'
;MKKFPGQPLEQDEPVFREPWEAQAFGLVIALHGQGAFSWDEWATALSESIRAAQEAGDPDTGETYYQHWLAALEKLTVSKGLSAPEEMAARKESWKQAYLATPHGQPIELKPAK
;
A
#
# COMPACT_ATOMS: atom_id res chain seq x y z
N MET A 1 6.50 3.29 20.08
CA MET A 1 6.66 2.39 18.91
C MET A 1 7.99 1.66 19.01
N LYS A 2 8.07 0.41 18.52
CA LYS A 2 9.29 -0.41 18.56
C LYS A 2 10.19 -0.02 17.37
N LYS A 3 11.42 0.44 17.61
CA LYS A 3 12.41 0.76 16.56
C LYS A 3 13.09 -0.52 16.08
N PHE A 4 13.29 -0.65 14.77
CA PHE A 4 13.99 -1.81 14.16
C PHE A 4 15.43 -1.47 13.76
N PRO A 5 16.38 -2.42 13.85
CA PRO A 5 17.74 -2.21 13.36
C PRO A 5 17.77 -1.83 11.86
N GLY A 6 18.43 -0.73 11.50
CA GLY A 6 18.51 -0.25 10.12
C GLY A 6 17.28 0.50 9.60
N GLN A 7 16.29 0.77 10.47
CA GLN A 7 15.13 1.59 10.10
C GLN A 7 15.56 3.03 9.83
N PRO A 8 15.21 3.62 8.67
CA PRO A 8 15.48 5.02 8.41
C PRO A 8 14.69 5.89 9.40
N LEU A 9 15.39 6.85 10.02
CA LEU A 9 14.82 7.80 10.96
C LEU A 9 14.97 9.22 10.40
N GLU A 10 13.92 10.02 10.55
CA GLU A 10 13.94 11.46 10.35
C GLU A 10 13.54 12.12 11.66
N GLN A 11 14.36 13.05 12.18
CA GLN A 11 14.13 13.72 13.46
C GLN A 11 13.82 12.74 14.63
N ASP A 12 14.55 11.62 14.69
CA ASP A 12 14.36 10.52 15.66
C ASP A 12 13.05 9.72 15.56
N GLU A 13 12.20 10.01 14.57
CA GLU A 13 11.00 9.24 14.26
C GLU A 13 11.20 8.35 13.03
N PRO A 14 10.57 7.15 12.99
CA PRO A 14 10.55 6.34 11.79
C PRO A 14 9.99 7.09 10.58
N VAL A 15 10.71 7.06 9.46
CA VAL A 15 10.21 7.56 8.16
C VAL A 15 8.95 6.78 7.73
N PHE A 16 8.89 5.51 8.10
CA PHE A 16 7.72 4.63 7.93
C PHE A 16 7.30 4.06 9.28
N ARG A 17 6.02 4.23 9.63
CA ARG A 17 5.40 3.75 10.87
C ARG A 17 5.24 2.24 10.88
N GLU A 18 4.96 1.66 9.72
CA GLU A 18 4.75 0.22 9.53
C GLU A 18 5.49 -0.28 8.28
N PRO A 19 5.94 -1.56 8.24
CA PRO A 19 6.69 -2.10 7.11
C PRO A 19 5.98 -2.01 5.75
N TRP A 20 4.65 -2.07 5.73
CA TRP A 20 3.86 -2.01 4.50
C TRP A 20 3.91 -0.61 3.85
N GLU A 21 4.14 0.46 4.61
CA GLU A 21 4.25 1.82 4.08
C GLU A 21 5.49 1.95 3.19
N ALA A 22 6.62 1.39 3.64
CA ALA A 22 7.84 1.31 2.84
C ALA A 22 7.67 0.46 1.57
N GLN A 23 6.88 -0.60 1.64
CA GLN A 23 6.57 -1.44 0.49
C GLN A 23 5.70 -0.70 -0.53
N ALA A 24 4.65 0.00 -0.09
CA ALA A 24 3.80 0.81 -0.96
C ALA A 24 4.63 1.91 -1.65
N PHE A 25 5.48 2.61 -0.90
CA PHE A 25 6.42 3.58 -1.46
C PHE A 25 7.34 2.95 -2.51
N GLY A 26 7.97 1.83 -2.18
CA GLY A 26 8.84 1.11 -3.11
C GLY A 26 8.15 0.68 -4.40
N LEU A 27 6.88 0.24 -4.33
CA LEU A 27 6.08 -0.11 -5.51
C LEU A 27 5.82 1.11 -6.41
N VAL A 28 5.49 2.26 -5.84
CA VAL A 28 5.31 3.51 -6.61
C VAL A 28 6.59 3.86 -7.36
N ILE A 29 7.74 3.86 -6.66
CA ILE A 29 9.05 4.14 -7.29
C ILE A 29 9.34 3.14 -8.42
N ALA A 30 9.11 1.84 -8.17
CA ALA A 30 9.42 0.79 -9.14
C ALA A 30 8.53 0.86 -10.39
N LEU A 31 7.23 1.15 -10.23
CA LEU A 31 6.30 1.29 -11.35
C LEU A 31 6.59 2.56 -12.16
N HIS A 32 6.85 3.69 -11.49
CA HIS A 32 7.29 4.91 -12.16
C HIS A 32 8.59 4.67 -12.93
N GLY A 33 9.59 4.02 -12.31
CA GLY A 33 10.86 3.70 -12.96
C GLY A 33 10.73 2.80 -14.20
N GLN A 34 9.64 2.03 -14.29
CA GLN A 34 9.29 1.22 -15.46
C GLN A 34 8.44 1.97 -16.49
N GLY A 35 8.10 3.25 -16.25
CA GLY A 35 7.29 4.06 -17.15
C GLY A 35 5.79 3.72 -17.13
N ALA A 36 5.30 3.05 -16.08
CA ALA A 36 3.89 2.67 -15.94
C ALA A 36 2.95 3.90 -15.83
N PHE A 37 3.45 4.99 -15.24
CA PHE A 37 2.79 6.28 -15.10
C PHE A 37 3.83 7.38 -14.91
N SER A 38 3.45 8.64 -15.18
CA SER A 38 4.28 9.82 -14.87
C SER A 38 4.09 10.29 -13.43
N TRP A 39 5.00 11.13 -12.93
CA TRP A 39 4.83 11.79 -11.64
C TRP A 39 3.58 12.68 -11.55
N ASP A 40 3.18 13.31 -12.65
CA ASP A 40 1.97 14.14 -12.69
C ASP A 40 0.70 13.31 -12.55
N GLU A 41 0.67 12.12 -13.17
CA GLU A 41 -0.41 11.16 -13.02
C GLU A 41 -0.48 10.62 -11.59
N TRP A 42 0.67 10.31 -10.99
CA TRP A 42 0.75 9.90 -9.59
C TRP A 42 0.26 10.99 -8.64
N ALA A 43 0.74 12.22 -8.80
CA ALA A 43 0.34 13.36 -7.97
C ALA A 43 -1.18 13.58 -8.04
N THR A 44 -1.74 13.51 -9.24
CA THR A 44 -3.19 13.63 -9.45
C THR A 44 -3.96 12.53 -8.72
N ALA A 45 -3.58 11.25 -8.93
CA ALA A 45 -4.24 10.11 -8.30
C ALA A 45 -4.18 10.15 -6.75
N LEU A 46 -3.05 10.61 -6.20
CA LEU A 46 -2.86 10.77 -4.76
C LEU A 46 -3.74 11.90 -4.22
N SER A 47 -3.72 13.09 -4.85
CA SER A 47 -4.56 14.21 -4.44
C SER A 47 -6.05 13.87 -4.48
N GLU A 48 -6.51 13.17 -5.51
CA GLU A 48 -7.90 12.71 -5.60
C GLU A 48 -8.27 11.72 -4.49
N SER A 49 -7.34 10.83 -4.11
CA SER A 49 -7.58 9.85 -3.05
C SER A 49 -7.59 10.49 -1.66
N ILE A 50 -6.72 11.47 -1.40
CA ILE A 50 -6.73 12.27 -0.17
C ILE A 50 -8.05 13.05 -0.07
N ARG A 51 -8.43 13.76 -1.14
CA ARG A 51 -9.68 14.55 -1.18
C ARG A 51 -10.90 13.66 -0.90
N ALA A 52 -11.00 12.51 -1.56
CA ALA A 52 -12.11 11.58 -1.35
C ALA A 52 -12.19 11.06 0.10
N ALA A 53 -11.04 10.85 0.76
CA ALA A 53 -11.02 10.43 2.16
C ALA A 53 -11.42 11.56 3.11
N GLN A 54 -10.94 12.79 2.87
CA GLN A 54 -11.33 13.97 3.63
C GLN A 54 -12.83 14.25 3.50
N GLU A 55 -13.39 14.13 2.29
CA GLU A 55 -14.83 14.24 2.04
C GLU A 55 -15.64 13.15 2.76
N ALA A 56 -15.04 11.97 2.99
CA ALA A 56 -15.63 10.88 3.77
C ALA A 56 -15.45 11.05 5.30
N GLY A 57 -14.85 12.15 5.75
CA GLY A 57 -14.71 12.50 7.17
C GLY A 57 -13.38 12.10 7.81
N ASP A 58 -12.36 11.77 7.01
CA ASP A 58 -11.03 11.46 7.53
C ASP A 58 -10.36 12.71 8.12
N PRO A 59 -9.99 12.71 9.42
CA PRO A 59 -9.31 13.85 10.02
C PRO A 59 -7.89 13.97 9.47
N ASP A 60 -7.57 15.14 8.91
CA ASP A 60 -6.27 15.48 8.32
C ASP A 60 -5.16 15.61 9.38
N THR A 61 -4.81 14.47 9.97
CA THR A 61 -3.84 14.30 11.06
C THR A 61 -2.56 13.63 10.58
N GLY A 62 -2.53 13.20 9.31
CA GLY A 62 -1.42 12.45 8.70
C GLY A 62 -1.38 10.96 9.06
N GLU A 63 -2.22 10.48 9.99
CA GLU A 63 -2.19 9.06 10.41
C GLU A 63 -2.63 8.09 9.31
N THR A 64 -3.47 8.57 8.39
CA THR A 64 -4.03 7.83 7.25
C THR A 64 -3.30 8.12 5.94
N TYR A 65 -2.22 8.91 5.96
CA TYR A 65 -1.52 9.35 4.75
C TYR A 65 -1.09 8.20 3.83
N TYR A 66 -0.44 7.17 4.38
CA TYR A 66 -0.04 6.01 3.58
C TYR A 66 -1.21 5.13 3.15
N GLN A 67 -2.37 5.23 3.83
CA GLN A 67 -3.59 4.55 3.36
C GLN A 67 -4.12 5.23 2.09
N HIS A 68 -4.01 6.56 2.00
CA HIS A 68 -4.32 7.28 0.75
C HIS A 68 -3.32 6.95 -0.36
N TRP A 69 -2.03 6.79 -0.04
CA TRP A 69 -1.04 6.28 -0.99
C TRP A 69 -1.44 4.92 -1.55
N LEU A 70 -1.80 3.98 -0.68
CA LEU A 70 -2.20 2.65 -1.10
C LEU A 70 -3.46 2.71 -1.98
N ALA A 71 -4.48 3.48 -1.57
CA ALA A 71 -5.70 3.66 -2.35
C ALA A 71 -5.43 4.29 -3.74
N ALA A 72 -4.55 5.28 -3.81
CA ALA A 72 -4.15 5.91 -5.07
C ALA A 72 -3.40 4.92 -5.97
N LEU A 73 -2.48 4.13 -5.40
CA LEU A 73 -1.74 3.09 -6.12
C LEU A 73 -2.67 2.01 -6.67
N GLU A 74 -3.62 1.53 -5.88
CA GLU A 74 -4.62 0.55 -6.33
C GLU A 74 -5.46 1.10 -7.49
N LYS A 75 -5.96 2.34 -7.39
CA LYS A 75 -6.72 2.97 -8.47
C LYS A 75 -5.89 3.17 -9.74
N LEU A 76 -4.66 3.68 -9.60
CA LEU A 76 -3.80 3.98 -10.75
C LEU A 76 -3.35 2.72 -11.48
N THR A 77 -3.02 1.66 -10.74
CA THR A 77 -2.68 0.36 -11.35
C THR A 77 -3.85 -0.24 -12.12
N VAL A 78 -5.07 -0.11 -11.61
CA VAL A 78 -6.30 -0.50 -12.32
C VAL A 78 -6.52 0.37 -13.57
N SER A 79 -6.43 1.70 -13.46
CA SER A 79 -6.65 2.59 -14.61
C SER A 79 -5.62 2.40 -15.72
N LYS A 80 -4.41 1.96 -15.36
CA LYS A 80 -3.33 1.62 -16.31
C LYS A 80 -3.42 0.19 -16.85
N GLY A 81 -4.36 -0.63 -16.37
CA GLY A 81 -4.53 -2.02 -16.79
C GLY A 81 -3.41 -2.96 -16.31
N LEU A 82 -2.71 -2.61 -15.24
CA LEU A 82 -1.61 -3.40 -14.67
C LEU A 82 -2.11 -4.49 -13.71
N SER A 83 -3.30 -4.31 -13.15
CA SER A 83 -4.04 -5.33 -12.41
C SER A 83 -5.53 -5.03 -12.49
N ALA A 84 -6.36 -6.04 -12.27
CA ALA A 84 -7.81 -5.87 -12.21
C ALA A 84 -8.31 -5.83 -10.76
N PRO A 85 -9.40 -5.09 -10.45
CA PRO A 85 -9.99 -5.05 -9.11
C PRO A 85 -10.28 -6.44 -8.53
N GLU A 86 -10.75 -7.37 -9.37
CA GLU A 86 -11.03 -8.76 -9.02
C GLU A 86 -9.76 -9.55 -8.66
N GLU A 87 -8.64 -9.29 -9.32
CA GLU A 87 -7.35 -9.92 -9.00
C GLU A 87 -6.86 -9.46 -7.63
N MET A 88 -6.96 -8.15 -7.36
CA MET A 88 -6.61 -7.59 -6.06
C MET A 88 -7.49 -8.14 -4.94
N ALA A 89 -8.81 -8.22 -5.17
CA ALA A 89 -9.75 -8.79 -4.22
C ALA A 89 -9.48 -10.27 -3.95
N ALA A 90 -9.25 -11.07 -5.01
CA ALA A 90 -8.91 -12.48 -4.89
C ALA A 90 -7.58 -12.67 -4.14
N ARG A 91 -6.60 -11.81 -4.37
CA ARG A 91 -5.30 -11.84 -3.68
C ARG A 91 -5.46 -11.51 -2.18
N LYS A 92 -6.24 -10.49 -1.84
CA LYS A 92 -6.57 -10.14 -0.44
C LYS A 92 -7.26 -11.31 0.27
N GLU A 93 -8.24 -11.92 -0.37
CA GLU A 93 -8.95 -13.07 0.20
C GLU A 93 -8.03 -14.28 0.36
N SER A 94 -7.15 -14.56 -0.61
CA SER A 94 -6.18 -15.67 -0.52
C SER A 94 -5.24 -15.51 0.67
N TRP A 95 -4.75 -14.29 0.93
CA TRP A 95 -3.93 -13.99 2.12
C TRP A 95 -4.71 -14.14 3.42
N LYS A 96 -5.97 -13.68 3.46
CA LYS A 96 -6.85 -13.86 4.62
C LYS A 96 -7.08 -15.35 4.91
N GLN A 97 -7.34 -16.16 3.89
CA GLN A 97 -7.50 -17.60 4.05
C GLN A 97 -6.19 -18.27 4.51
N ALA A 98 -5.03 -17.84 3.98
CA ALA A 98 -3.74 -18.32 4.46
C ALA A 98 -3.53 -18.01 5.95
N TYR A 99 -3.84 -16.79 6.39
CA TYR A 99 -3.79 -16.41 7.81
C TYR A 99 -4.69 -17.30 8.67
N LEU A 100 -5.96 -17.46 8.30
CA LEU A 100 -6.94 -18.26 9.06
C LEU A 100 -6.59 -19.75 9.13
N ALA A 101 -5.95 -20.28 8.09
CA ALA A 101 -5.53 -21.68 8.02
C ALA A 101 -4.18 -21.97 8.69
N THR A 102 -3.42 -20.94 9.07
CA THR A 102 -2.09 -21.10 9.67
C THR A 102 -2.21 -21.29 11.19
N PRO A 103 -1.76 -22.43 11.75
CA PRO A 103 -1.73 -22.62 13.20
C PRO A 103 -0.89 -21.56 13.90
N HIS A 104 -1.27 -21.20 15.13
CA HIS A 104 -0.52 -20.22 15.91
C HIS A 104 0.96 -20.59 16.06
N GLY A 105 1.84 -19.62 15.83
CA GLY A 105 3.29 -19.78 15.91
C GLY A 105 3.95 -20.30 14.62
N GLN A 106 3.17 -20.62 13.57
CA GLN A 106 3.70 -20.98 12.26
C GLN A 106 3.75 -19.76 11.32
N PRO A 107 4.71 -19.70 10.38
CA PRO A 107 4.72 -18.69 9.33
C PRO A 107 3.49 -18.78 8.42
N ILE A 108 2.95 -17.64 8.00
CA ILE A 108 1.83 -17.58 7.05
C ILE A 108 2.40 -17.66 5.63
N GLU A 109 2.00 -18.68 4.88
CA GLU A 109 2.44 -18.88 3.51
C GLU A 109 1.26 -18.77 2.53
N LEU A 110 1.41 -17.92 1.51
CA LEU A 110 0.47 -17.86 0.40
C LEU A 110 0.76 -19.01 -0.56
N LYS A 111 -0.15 -19.99 -0.63
CA LYS A 111 -0.05 -21.05 -1.63
C LYS A 111 -0.17 -20.45 -3.03
N PRO A 112 0.62 -20.91 -4.02
CA PRO A 112 0.50 -20.45 -5.39
C PRO A 112 -0.94 -20.69 -5.88
N ALA A 113 -1.44 -19.74 -6.68
CA ALA A 113 -2.72 -19.93 -7.37
C ALA A 113 -2.64 -21.22 -8.21
N LYS A 114 -3.67 -22.07 -8.08
CA LYS A 114 -3.78 -23.32 -8.83
C LYS A 114 -4.06 -23.06 -10.30
#